data_AF-W4GH73-F1
#
_entry.id   AF-W4GH73-F1
#
_cell.length_a   1.000
_cell.length_b   1.000
_cell.length_c   1.000
_cell.angle_alpha   90.00
_cell.angle_beta   90.00
_cell.angle_gamma   90.00
#
_symmetry.space_group_name_H-M   'P 1'
#
loop_
_entity.id
_entity.type
_entity.pdbx_description
1 polymer ?
#
loop_
_entity_poly.entity_id
_entity_poly.type
_entity_poly.pdbx_seq_one_letter_code
_entity_poly.pdbx_strand_id
1 'polypeptide(L)'
;MDNTKYHKGLPDDTPLGSWRKVDFRLKLEVAARVLPVVVSMARARGHDVVFTPPHHSDLQLIEMVWAKVKGDVGVQYTVDTTFADVRPRLDVAFAQFHLSSDGIVFNTVRSLLQTCTTCFLRTTVKMKDRSTTTSSSSDTSDSDSDL
;
A
#
# COMPACT_ATOMS: atom_id res chain seq x y z
N MET A 1 -9.10 5.81 -15.60
CA MET A 1 -8.02 6.80 -15.82
C MET A 1 -6.73 6.13 -15.40
N ASP A 2 -5.88 5.80 -16.38
CA ASP A 2 -4.60 5.13 -16.13
C ASP A 2 -3.52 6.21 -15.91
N ASN A 3 -2.94 6.25 -14.71
CA ASN A 3 -1.98 7.26 -14.27
C ASN A 3 -0.53 6.93 -14.71
N THR A 4 -0.33 5.85 -15.47
CA THR A 4 0.99 5.37 -15.92
C THR A 4 1.79 6.34 -16.79
N LYS A 5 1.15 7.38 -17.37
CA LYS A 5 1.83 8.32 -18.28
C LYS A 5 2.82 9.27 -17.58
N TYR A 6 2.77 9.38 -16.24
CA TYR A 6 3.67 10.27 -15.46
C TYR A 6 5.01 9.63 -15.04
N HIS A 7 5.24 8.34 -15.33
CA HIS A 7 6.47 7.63 -14.95
C HIS A 7 7.47 7.44 -16.11
N LYS A 8 7.53 8.35 -17.09
CA LYS A 8 8.41 8.21 -18.28
C LYS A 8 9.91 8.29 -17.99
N GLY A 9 10.31 8.64 -16.77
CA GLY A 9 11.69 8.51 -16.30
C GLY A 9 11.75 7.40 -15.26
N LEU A 10 12.66 6.44 -15.45
CA LEU A 10 13.12 5.60 -14.35
C LEU A 10 13.63 6.56 -13.27
N PRO A 11 13.14 6.50 -12.01
CA PRO A 11 13.73 7.30 -10.94
C PRO A 11 15.22 7.00 -10.85
N ASP A 12 16.05 7.98 -10.45
CA ASP A 12 17.50 7.81 -10.25
C ASP A 12 17.84 6.63 -9.32
N ASP A 13 16.84 6.20 -8.54
CA ASP A 13 16.91 5.05 -7.65
C ASP A 13 16.79 3.69 -8.33
N THR A 14 16.50 3.65 -9.63
CA THR A 14 16.32 2.38 -10.35
C THR A 14 17.65 1.66 -10.49
N PRO A 15 17.75 0.39 -10.07
CA PRO A 15 19.00 -0.35 -10.18
C PRO A 15 19.38 -0.50 -11.65
N LEU A 16 20.42 0.21 -12.07
CA LEU A 16 21.05 0.04 -13.37
C LEU A 16 22.03 -1.13 -13.28
N GLY A 17 22.25 -1.84 -14.38
CA GLY A 17 23.22 -2.95 -14.45
C GLY A 17 24.66 -2.54 -14.11
N SER A 18 24.95 -1.24 -13.99
CA SER A 18 26.23 -0.66 -13.59
C SER A 18 26.45 -0.51 -12.08
N TRP A 19 25.42 -0.75 -11.25
CA TRP A 19 25.52 -0.57 -9.79
C TRP A 19 26.32 -1.69 -9.14
N ARG A 20 27.22 -1.35 -8.21
CA ARG A 20 27.97 -2.38 -7.47
C ARG A 20 27.05 -3.00 -6.43
N LYS A 21 27.29 -4.28 -6.11
CA LYS A 21 26.59 -5.01 -5.03
C LYS A 21 26.60 -4.24 -3.69
N VAL A 22 27.65 -3.46 -3.44
CA VAL A 22 27.78 -2.59 -2.27
C VAL A 22 26.74 -1.47 -2.26
N ASP A 23 26.45 -0.86 -3.42
CA ASP A 23 25.50 0.24 -3.55
C ASP A 23 24.06 -0.24 -3.27
N PHE A 24 23.72 -1.46 -3.71
CA PHE A 24 22.43 -2.08 -3.41
C PHE A 24 22.25 -2.39 -1.93
N ARG A 25 23.32 -2.91 -1.28
CA ARG A 25 23.32 -3.17 0.16
C ARG A 25 23.21 -1.88 0.97
N LEU A 26 23.92 -0.84 0.56
CA LEU A 26 23.82 0.49 1.18
C LEU A 26 22.40 1.04 1.08
N LYS A 27 21.76 0.95 -0.09
CA LYS A 27 20.36 1.36 -0.29
C LYS A 27 19.41 0.63 0.66
N LEU A 28 19.56 -0.70 0.78
CA LEU A 28 18.71 -1.49 1.67
C LEU A 28 18.90 -1.09 3.14
N GLU A 29 20.15 -0.85 3.55
CA GLU A 29 20.49 -0.47 4.93
C GLU A 29 19.98 0.94 5.27
N VAL A 30 20.10 1.89 4.34
CA VAL A 30 19.54 3.24 4.48
C VAL A 30 18.02 3.17 4.58
N ALA A 31 17.35 2.41 3.70
CA ALA A 31 15.90 2.25 3.74
C ALA A 31 15.41 1.59 5.05
N ALA A 32 16.21 0.70 5.63
CA ALA A 32 15.88 0.04 6.90
C ALA A 32 16.08 0.94 8.13
N ARG A 33 17.01 1.90 8.08
CA ARG A 33 17.41 2.70 9.25
C ARG A 33 16.98 4.16 9.21
N VAL A 34 16.75 4.72 8.03
CA VAL A 34 16.37 6.11 7.84
C VAL A 34 14.87 6.19 7.58
N LEU A 35 14.15 6.74 8.55
CA LEU A 35 12.72 7.00 8.38
C LEU A 35 12.50 8.11 7.34
N PRO A 36 11.45 8.00 6.50
CA PRO A 36 11.03 9.11 5.66
C PRO A 36 10.78 10.36 6.51
N VAL A 37 11.16 11.54 6.00
CA VAL A 37 11.04 12.81 6.73
C VAL A 37 9.61 13.04 7.26
N VAL A 38 8.61 12.70 6.45
CA VAL A 38 7.19 12.80 6.83
C VAL A 38 6.81 11.92 8.02
N VAL A 39 7.46 10.76 8.19
CA VAL A 39 7.25 9.86 9.35
C VAL A 39 7.84 10.49 10.60
N SER A 40 9.05 11.03 10.51
CA SER A 40 9.70 11.75 11.61
C SER A 40 8.87 12.96 12.05
N MET A 41 8.34 13.73 11.10
CA MET A 41 7.48 14.89 11.36
C MET A 41 6.14 14.51 12.02
N ALA A 42 5.55 13.37 11.65
CA ALA A 42 4.32 12.86 12.26
C ALA A 42 4.58 12.38 13.69
N ARG A 43 5.64 11.60 13.90
CA ARG A 43 6.04 11.10 15.23
C ARG A 43 6.41 12.20 16.21
N ALA A 44 7.09 13.25 15.74
CA ALA A 44 7.39 14.43 16.55
C ALA A 44 6.11 15.15 17.07
N ARG A 45 4.98 14.95 16.40
CA ARG A 45 3.65 15.45 16.82
C ARG A 45 2.84 14.42 17.60
N GLY A 46 3.43 13.28 17.96
CA GLY A 46 2.74 12.21 18.68
C GLY A 46 1.84 11.33 17.82
N HIS A 47 1.96 11.39 16.48
CA HIS A 47 1.22 10.51 15.58
C HIS A 47 2.05 9.30 15.16
N ASP A 48 1.42 8.12 15.16
CA ASP A 48 2.04 6.92 14.61
C ASP A 48 1.69 6.77 13.12
N VAL A 49 2.61 6.18 12.35
CA VAL A 49 2.45 6.05 10.89
C VAL A 49 2.33 4.59 10.50
N VAL A 50 1.19 4.27 9.88
CA VAL A 50 0.90 2.93 9.35
C VAL A 50 1.03 2.97 7.84
N PHE A 51 1.74 2.00 7.28
CA PHE A 51 1.91 1.85 5.84
C PHE A 51 0.93 0.83 5.26
N THR A 52 0.25 1.19 4.18
CA THR A 52 -0.47 0.21 3.36
C THR A 52 0.53 -0.57 2.50
N PRO A 53 0.32 -1.89 2.29
CA PRO A 53 1.13 -2.68 1.38
C PRO A 53 1.24 -2.05 -0.03
N PRO A 54 2.36 -2.23 -0.75
CA PRO A 54 2.50 -1.78 -2.13
C PRO A 54 1.43 -2.37 -3.04
N HIS A 55 0.98 -1.60 -4.04
CA HIS A 55 -0.07 -1.99 -5.02
C HIS A 55 -1.47 -2.28 -4.44
N HIS A 56 -1.71 -1.93 -3.18
CA HIS A 56 -3.00 -2.07 -2.52
C HIS A 56 -3.61 -0.71 -2.17
N SER A 57 -3.92 0.08 -3.20
CA SER A 57 -4.58 1.38 -3.05
C SER A 57 -6.03 1.25 -2.56
N ASP A 58 -6.66 0.10 -2.74
CA ASP A 58 -7.96 -0.26 -2.16
C ASP A 58 -7.96 -0.22 -0.62
N LEU A 59 -6.79 -0.41 0.00
CA LEU A 59 -6.63 -0.31 1.44
C LEU A 59 -6.46 1.14 1.93
N GLN A 60 -6.26 2.09 1.03
CA GLN A 60 -6.16 3.51 1.37
C GLN A 60 -7.55 4.13 1.36
N LEU A 61 -8.11 4.37 2.56
CA LEU A 61 -9.47 4.93 2.74
C LEU A 61 -9.72 6.21 1.93
N ILE A 62 -8.67 7.02 1.71
CA ILE A 62 -8.76 8.26 0.95
C ILE A 62 -9.16 8.04 -0.52
N GLU A 63 -8.81 6.90 -1.12
CA GLU A 63 -9.21 6.58 -2.50
C GLU A 63 -10.72 6.47 -2.65
N MET A 64 -11.39 5.94 -1.63
CA MET A 64 -12.85 5.81 -1.63
C MET A 64 -13.54 7.17 -1.39
N VAL A 65 -12.98 8.01 -0.51
CA VAL A 65 -13.43 9.41 -0.36
C VAL A 65 -13.33 10.13 -1.71
N TRP A 66 -12.19 9.98 -2.40
CA TRP A 66 -12.00 10.55 -3.72
C TRP A 66 -12.97 9.99 -4.76
N ALA A 67 -13.26 8.68 -4.75
CA ALA A 67 -14.23 8.09 -5.67
C ALA A 67 -15.61 8.75 -5.53
N LYS A 68 -16.08 8.97 -4.29
CA LYS A 68 -17.37 9.63 -4.03
C LYS A 68 -17.34 11.10 -4.47
N VAL A 69 -16.37 11.86 -3.97
CA VAL A 69 -16.28 13.32 -4.23
C VAL A 69 -16.12 13.61 -5.72
N LYS A 70 -15.28 12.84 -6.44
CA LYS A 70 -15.13 12.98 -7.89
C LYS A 70 -16.42 12.65 -8.64
N GLY A 71 -17.18 11.66 -8.18
CA GLY A 71 -18.49 11.34 -8.74
C GLY A 71 -19.45 12.54 -8.64
N ASP A 72 -19.57 13.13 -7.45
CA ASP A 72 -20.50 14.24 -7.19
C ASP A 72 -20.14 15.51 -7.99
N VAL A 73 -18.85 15.85 -8.06
CA VAL A 73 -18.37 17.00 -8.83
C VAL A 73 -18.44 16.73 -10.34
N GLY A 74 -18.13 15.49 -10.76
CA GLY A 74 -18.10 15.09 -12.15
C GLY A 74 -19.47 15.09 -12.83
N VAL A 75 -20.55 14.80 -12.10
CA VAL A 75 -21.94 14.88 -12.61
C VAL A 75 -22.29 16.31 -13.06
N GLN A 76 -21.67 17.33 -12.47
CA GLN A 76 -21.92 18.74 -12.79
C GLN A 76 -21.05 19.26 -13.94
N TYR A 77 -20.24 18.39 -14.56
CA TYR A 77 -19.32 18.79 -15.62
C TYR A 77 -20.07 19.26 -16.88
N THR A 78 -19.63 20.40 -17.40
CA THR A 78 -20.02 20.96 -18.69
C THR A 78 -18.75 21.35 -19.46
N VAL A 79 -18.87 21.55 -20.77
CA VAL A 79 -17.71 21.89 -21.64
C VAL A 79 -17.01 23.18 -21.20
N ASP A 80 -17.76 24.13 -20.63
CA ASP A 80 -17.25 25.43 -20.16
C ASP A 80 -16.78 25.39 -18.69
N THR A 81 -16.75 24.23 -18.04
CA THR A 81 -16.34 24.11 -16.63
C THR A 81 -14.88 24.49 -16.44
N THR A 82 -14.63 25.46 -15.57
CA THR A 82 -13.28 25.94 -15.24
C THR A 82 -12.83 25.47 -13.85
N PHE A 83 -11.54 25.62 -13.53
CA PHE A 83 -11.04 25.37 -12.17
C PHE A 83 -11.71 26.25 -11.10
N ALA A 84 -12.14 27.47 -11.48
CA ALA A 84 -12.86 28.36 -10.58
C ALA A 84 -14.24 27.79 -10.21
N ASP A 85 -14.86 27.03 -11.11
CA ASP A 85 -16.13 26.33 -10.85
C ASP A 85 -15.94 25.03 -10.06
N VAL A 86 -14.82 24.32 -10.30
CA VAL A 86 -14.52 23.05 -9.62
C VAL A 86 -14.27 23.25 -8.13
N ARG A 87 -13.59 24.33 -7.75
CA ARG A 87 -13.26 24.60 -6.34
C ARG A 87 -14.49 24.66 -5.41
N PRO A 88 -15.50 25.49 -5.65
CA PRO A 88 -16.69 25.53 -4.80
C PRO A 88 -17.50 24.23 -4.84
N ARG A 89 -17.49 23.51 -5.99
CA ARG A 89 -18.16 22.20 -6.08
C ARG A 89 -17.49 21.14 -5.20
N LEU A 90 -16.17 21.17 -5.08
CA LEU A 90 -15.44 20.32 -4.12
C LEU A 90 -15.84 20.67 -2.69
N ASP A 91 -15.89 21.95 -2.34
CA ASP A 91 -16.28 22.39 -0.98
C ASP A 91 -17.70 21.90 -0.62
N VAL A 92 -18.65 22.00 -1.56
CA VAL A 92 -20.02 21.47 -1.39
C VAL A 92 -20.02 19.94 -1.27
N ALA A 93 -19.28 19.23 -2.13
CA ALA A 93 -19.21 17.77 -2.11
C ALA A 93 -18.63 17.24 -0.80
N PHE A 94 -17.59 17.89 -0.26
CA PHE A 94 -17.03 17.54 1.04
C PHE A 94 -18.00 17.85 2.20
N ALA A 95 -18.71 18.98 2.15
CA ALA A 95 -19.73 19.29 3.16
C ALA A 95 -20.87 18.25 3.17
N GLN A 96 -21.36 17.86 1.98
CA GLN A 96 -22.38 16.81 1.85
C GLN A 96 -21.88 15.43 2.27
N PHE A 97 -20.60 15.13 1.96
CA PHE A 97 -19.94 13.92 2.44
C PHE A 97 -19.98 13.87 3.97
N HIS A 98 -19.59 14.94 4.67
CA HIS A 98 -19.63 15.03 6.13
C HIS A 98 -21.03 14.86 6.72
N LEU A 99 -22.06 15.46 6.11
CA LEU A 99 -23.45 15.31 6.56
C LEU A 99 -23.99 13.89 6.40
N SER A 100 -23.44 13.13 5.45
CA SER A 100 -23.77 11.72 5.20
C SER A 100 -22.77 10.73 5.83
N SER A 101 -21.75 11.23 6.54
CA SER A 101 -20.50 10.51 6.79
C SER A 101 -20.53 9.51 7.95
N ASP A 102 -21.47 9.64 8.89
CA ASP A 102 -21.57 8.71 10.02
C ASP A 102 -21.71 7.26 9.55
N GLY A 103 -22.35 7.04 8.39
CA GLY A 103 -22.46 5.72 7.77
C GLY A 103 -21.32 5.35 6.82
N ILE A 104 -20.86 6.28 5.98
CA ILE A 104 -19.92 5.96 4.89
C ILE A 104 -18.51 5.76 5.42
N VAL A 105 -18.00 6.69 6.25
CA VAL A 105 -16.64 6.58 6.79
C VAL A 105 -16.54 5.34 7.69
N PHE A 106 -17.54 5.13 8.55
CA PHE A 106 -17.57 3.98 9.45
C PHE A 106 -17.65 2.64 8.69
N ASN A 107 -18.53 2.53 7.69
CA ASN A 107 -18.63 1.30 6.91
C ASN A 107 -17.35 0.99 6.14
N THR A 108 -16.64 2.00 5.66
CA THR A 108 -15.39 1.78 4.93
C THR A 108 -14.25 1.42 5.84
N VAL A 109 -14.13 2.05 7.01
CA VAL A 109 -13.17 1.63 8.03
C VAL A 109 -13.45 0.18 8.43
N ARG A 110 -14.72 -0.19 8.62
CA ARG A 110 -15.13 -1.57 8.92
C ARG A 110 -14.78 -2.53 7.78
N SER A 111 -15.07 -2.18 6.54
CA SER A 111 -14.75 -3.01 5.37
C SER A 111 -13.24 -3.19 5.19
N LEU A 112 -12.45 -2.13 5.43
CA LEU A 112 -11.00 -2.20 5.42
C LEU A 112 -10.48 -3.15 6.50
N LEU A 113 -10.99 -3.03 7.73
CA LEU A 113 -10.64 -3.95 8.82
C LEU A 113 -10.93 -5.40 8.42
N GLN A 114 -12.12 -5.67 7.87
CA GLN A 114 -12.50 -7.01 7.42
C GLN A 114 -11.55 -7.57 6.34
N THR A 115 -11.19 -6.75 5.34
CA THR A 115 -10.23 -7.14 4.29
C THR A 115 -8.84 -7.41 4.88
N CYS A 116 -8.35 -6.53 5.75
CA CYS A 116 -7.06 -6.69 6.41
C CYS A 116 -7.02 -7.95 7.28
N THR A 117 -8.05 -8.22 8.08
CA THR A 117 -8.17 -9.43 8.89
C THR A 117 -8.19 -10.69 8.03
N THR A 118 -8.94 -10.67 6.92
CA THR A 118 -9.01 -11.81 5.98
C THR A 118 -7.64 -12.07 5.34
N CYS A 119 -6.95 -11.02 4.89
CA CYS A 119 -5.60 -11.13 4.34
C CYS A 119 -4.60 -11.69 5.36
N PHE A 120 -4.65 -11.21 6.61
CA PHE A 120 -3.79 -11.68 7.70
C PHE A 120 -4.06 -13.16 8.08
N LEU A 121 -5.32 -13.56 8.16
CA LEU A 121 -5.67 -14.97 8.44
C LEU A 121 -5.23 -15.88 7.29
N ARG A 122 -5.33 -15.43 6.03
CA ARG A 122 -4.93 -16.24 4.88
C ARG A 122 -3.42 -16.44 4.80
N THR A 123 -2.62 -15.44 5.19
CA THR A 123 -1.15 -15.59 5.24
C THR A 123 -0.70 -16.49 6.39
N THR A 124 -1.34 -16.40 7.55
CA THR A 124 -1.01 -17.27 8.70
C THR A 124 -1.39 -18.73 8.47
N VAL A 125 -2.54 -19.01 7.84
CA VAL A 125 -2.93 -20.38 7.44
C VAL A 125 -1.96 -20.96 6.40
N LYS A 126 -1.60 -20.19 5.36
CA LYS A 126 -0.63 -20.65 4.35
C LYS A 126 0.77 -20.93 4.91
N MET A 127 1.22 -20.19 5.93
CA MET A 127 2.48 -20.48 6.60
C MET A 127 2.41 -21.76 7.44
N LYS A 128 1.26 -22.06 8.05
CA LYS A 128 1.06 -23.29 8.83
C LYS A 128 1.10 -24.55 7.96
N ASP A 129 0.59 -24.50 6.74
CA ASP A 129 0.63 -25.63 5.81
C ASP A 129 2.01 -25.86 5.18
N ARG A 130 2.84 -24.81 5.08
CA ARG A 130 4.23 -24.89 4.57
C ARG A 130 5.19 -25.52 5.58
N SER A 131 4.87 -25.49 6.87
CA SER A 131 5.70 -26.05 7.95
C SER A 131 5.56 -27.56 8.16
N THR A 132 4.68 -28.24 7.42
CA THR A 132 4.42 -29.69 7.61
C THR A 132 5.18 -30.59 6.63
N THR A 133 6.08 -30.05 5.79
CA THR A 133 6.92 -30.85 4.90
C THR A 133 8.41 -30.58 5.14
N THR A 134 8.91 -30.86 6.35
CA THR A 134 10.34 -31.09 6.61
C THR A 134 10.48 -32.14 7.71
N SER A 135 10.22 -33.40 7.38
CA SER A 135 10.73 -34.55 8.16
C SER A 135 10.58 -35.84 7.36
N SER A 136 11.56 -36.12 6.50
CA SER A 136 12.07 -37.49 6.26
C SER A 136 13.10 -37.47 5.11
N SER A 137 14.29 -36.95 5.37
CA SER A 137 15.49 -37.44 4.69
C SER A 137 16.14 -38.44 5.64
N SER A 138 15.82 -39.73 5.44
CA SER A 138 16.47 -40.83 6.13
C SER A 138 17.85 -41.03 5.49
N ASP A 139 18.89 -40.70 6.25
CA ASP A 139 20.26 -41.12 6.01
C ASP A 139 20.35 -42.65 6.05
N THR A 140 20.88 -43.26 4.99
CA THR A 140 21.53 -44.58 5.06
C THR A 140 22.82 -44.52 4.25
N SER A 141 23.89 -44.03 4.89
CA SER A 141 25.25 -44.30 4.47
C SER A 141 25.70 -45.58 5.17
N ASP A 142 25.85 -46.67 4.42
CA ASP A 142 26.58 -47.85 4.87
C ASP A 142 27.95 -47.85 4.18
N SER A 143 29.00 -47.81 4.98
CA SER A 143 30.40 -47.92 4.57
C SER A 143 30.99 -49.24 5.07
N ASP A 144 31.66 -49.93 4.15
CA ASP A 144 32.77 -50.88 4.26
C ASP A 144 32.60 -52.24 4.98
N SER A 145 32.92 -53.34 4.27
CA SER A 145 34.23 -54.03 4.38
C SER A 145 34.29 -55.40 3.68
N ASP A 146 35.36 -55.58 2.89
CA ASP A 146 36.19 -56.77 2.62
C ASP A 146 35.58 -58.11 2.11
N LEU A 147 35.96 -58.50 0.88
CA LEU A 147 36.85 -59.64 0.56
C LEU A 147 37.26 -59.64 -0.93
#